data_AF-A0A2D4NNM5-F1
#
_entry.id   AF-A0A2D4NNM5-F1
#
_cell.length_a   1.000
_cell.length_b   1.000
_cell.length_c   1.000
_cell.angle_alpha   90.00
_cell.angle_beta   90.00
_cell.angle_gamma   90.00
#
_symmetry.space_group_name_H-M   'P 1'
#
loop_
_entity.id
_entity.type
_entity.pdbx_description
1 polymer ?
#
loop_
_entity_poly.entity_id
_entity_poly.type
_entity_poly.pdbx_seq_one_letter_code
_entity_poly.pdbx_strand_id
1 'polypeptide(L)'
;GAGMRENPLGCRARPWTGLRWPQLLALGLLVPLAFAWESGDLELFDLVEEVPQNFYAFLGVEQDAPSADIRKAYRKLSLILHPDKNKDENAEIQFRQLVAIYEVLKDEERRRRYDDILINGLPDWRQPVFYYRRVRKMSNEELALLLFIILTVGHYAVVWSIYLEKQLDELLSRKKKEKKKRSGGKNSDEVKFGVEKSERLVEKPQWRDLLPCKVGIWFYTMVKALPQLFQEARQLYVEYKESKIKEKEEALARAELETLQKEKKPKIKKSKTEFPVYTVVETNAYIPSYDHGTSIEEIEDQMDDWLEDRNKSLKKKVPEWIEEDLSQLTRSMVKFPGGTPGRWEKIAHELGRSVADEECMTRYKLLVELIQKKKLAQS
;
A
#
# COMPACT_ATOMS: atom_id res chain seq x y z
N GLY A 1 -44.18 61.22 -14.34
CA GLY A 1 -42.86 61.38 -13.69
C GLY A 1 -42.65 60.24 -12.72
N ALA A 2 -41.43 59.67 -12.71
CA ALA A 2 -40.75 58.85 -11.67
C ALA A 2 -41.62 57.96 -10.75
N GLY A 3 -41.36 56.66 -10.54
CA GLY A 3 -40.17 55.84 -10.69
C GLY A 3 -40.18 54.74 -9.62
N MET A 4 -39.37 53.69 -9.83
CA MET A 4 -39.00 52.58 -8.91
C MET A 4 -40.01 51.41 -8.78
N ARG A 5 -39.72 50.27 -9.43
CA ARG A 5 -38.92 49.09 -8.98
C ARG A 5 -39.72 48.18 -8.05
N GLU A 6 -39.93 46.93 -8.48
CA GLU A 6 -39.51 45.71 -7.75
C GLU A 6 -39.38 44.53 -8.73
N ASN A 7 -38.42 43.66 -8.41
CA ASN A 7 -37.88 42.54 -9.20
C ASN A 7 -38.32 41.19 -8.54
N PRO A 8 -37.92 40.01 -9.04
CA PRO A 8 -38.85 38.92 -9.34
C PRO A 8 -38.99 37.82 -8.27
N LEU A 9 -40.02 37.00 -8.49
CA LEU A 9 -40.39 35.77 -7.81
C LEU A 9 -39.21 34.83 -7.52
N GLY A 10 -38.90 34.65 -6.24
CA GLY A 10 -37.98 33.65 -5.73
C GLY A 10 -38.62 32.26 -5.57
N CYS A 11 -38.08 31.27 -6.26
CA CYS A 11 -38.30 29.85 -5.99
C CYS A 11 -37.70 29.46 -4.62
N ARG A 12 -38.56 28.98 -3.72
CA ARG A 12 -38.21 28.60 -2.35
C ARG A 12 -37.76 27.14 -2.31
N ALA A 13 -36.45 26.88 -2.42
CA ALA A 13 -35.86 25.56 -2.15
C ALA A 13 -35.72 25.33 -0.64
N ARG A 14 -36.28 24.24 -0.12
CA ARG A 14 -36.14 23.82 1.28
C ARG A 14 -34.76 23.17 1.50
N PRO A 15 -33.99 23.56 2.53
CA PRO A 15 -32.76 22.85 2.88
C PRO A 15 -33.07 21.58 3.67
N TRP A 16 -32.46 20.48 3.24
CA TRP A 16 -32.43 19.19 3.96
C TRP A 16 -31.68 19.35 5.28
N THR A 17 -32.38 19.18 6.40
CA THR A 17 -31.79 19.09 7.74
C THR A 17 -31.32 17.66 8.01
N GLY A 18 -30.06 17.37 7.69
CA GLY A 18 -29.38 16.16 8.13
C GLY A 18 -28.60 16.42 9.43
N LEU A 19 -28.98 15.70 10.48
CA LEU A 19 -28.25 15.44 11.73
C LEU A 19 -27.81 16.68 12.55
N ARG A 20 -28.63 16.98 13.58
CA ARG A 20 -28.41 18.11 14.49
C ARG A 20 -27.31 17.77 15.52
N TRP A 21 -26.27 18.61 15.52
CA TRP A 21 -25.18 18.77 16.52
C TRP A 21 -25.49 18.40 18.00
N PRO A 22 -26.67 18.71 18.58
CA PRO A 22 -27.02 18.29 19.94
C PRO A 22 -26.98 16.78 20.22
N GLN A 23 -27.13 15.92 19.20
CA GLN A 23 -27.04 14.46 19.41
C GLN A 23 -25.60 13.97 19.63
N LEU A 24 -24.60 14.66 19.05
CA LEU A 24 -23.18 14.36 19.26
C LEU A 24 -22.68 14.90 20.61
N LEU A 25 -23.21 16.05 21.06
CA LEU A 25 -22.94 16.60 22.40
C LEU A 25 -23.52 15.70 23.52
N ALA A 26 -24.69 15.11 23.30
CA ALA A 26 -25.29 14.16 24.25
C ALA A 26 -24.47 12.85 24.37
N LEU A 27 -23.82 12.41 23.29
CA LEU A 27 -22.93 11.24 23.29
C LEU A 27 -21.58 11.52 23.99
N GLY A 28 -21.11 12.77 23.95
CA GLY A 28 -19.93 13.21 24.71
C GLY A 28 -20.18 13.36 26.22
N LEU A 29 -21.42 13.58 26.65
CA LEU A 29 -21.84 13.64 28.06
C LEU A 29 -22.12 12.26 28.68
N LEU A 30 -22.18 11.22 27.85
CA LEU A 30 -22.37 9.82 28.25
C LEU A 30 -21.08 9.00 28.16
N VAL A 31 -19.93 9.68 28.09
CA VAL A 31 -18.69 9.08 28.59
C VAL A 31 -18.90 9.03 30.10
N PRO A 32 -18.94 7.84 30.74
CA PRO A 32 -18.94 7.81 32.21
C PRO A 32 -17.80 8.73 32.64
N LEU A 33 -17.96 9.51 33.71
CA LEU A 33 -16.82 10.09 34.38
C LEU A 33 -15.85 8.92 34.61
N ALA A 34 -14.92 8.73 33.68
CA ALA A 34 -13.82 7.85 33.87
C ALA A 34 -13.21 8.44 35.12
N PHE A 35 -13.09 7.62 36.16
CA PHE A 35 -12.16 7.88 37.24
C PHE A 35 -10.79 8.02 36.57
N ALA A 36 -10.55 9.20 36.02
CA ALA A 36 -9.29 9.58 35.44
C ALA A 36 -8.37 9.67 36.64
N TRP A 37 -7.28 8.93 36.57
CA TRP A 37 -6.21 9.00 37.57
C TRP A 37 -5.91 10.47 37.84
N GLU A 38 -6.04 10.85 39.10
CA GLU A 38 -5.71 12.21 39.52
C GLU A 38 -4.19 12.36 39.55
N SER A 39 -3.67 13.58 39.41
CA SER A 39 -2.22 13.82 39.49
C SER A 39 -1.61 13.23 40.78
N GLY A 40 -2.35 13.26 41.90
CA GLY A 40 -1.91 12.68 43.16
C GLY A 40 -1.79 11.15 43.16
N ASP A 41 -2.51 10.45 42.28
CA ASP A 41 -2.40 8.99 42.11
C ASP A 41 -1.12 8.65 41.36
N LEU A 42 -0.82 9.42 40.31
CA LEU A 42 0.41 9.24 39.52
C LEU A 42 1.65 9.45 40.37
N GLU A 43 1.66 10.50 41.20
CA GLU A 43 2.72 10.76 42.20
C GLU A 43 2.85 9.63 43.21
N LEU A 44 1.73 9.08 43.70
CA LEU A 44 1.76 7.96 44.64
C LEU A 44 2.42 6.74 44.01
N PHE A 45 2.05 6.41 42.78
CA PHE A 45 2.64 5.28 42.07
C PHE A 45 4.14 5.47 41.80
N ASP A 46 4.56 6.69 41.43
CA ASP A 46 5.98 7.02 41.26
C ASP A 46 6.74 6.85 42.58
N LEU A 47 6.16 7.31 43.69
CA LEU A 47 6.77 7.19 45.01
C LEU A 47 6.92 5.72 45.47
N VAL A 48 5.93 4.88 45.19
CA VAL A 48 5.99 3.43 45.50
C VAL A 48 7.07 2.72 44.67
N GLU A 49 7.31 3.18 43.43
CA GLU A 49 8.37 2.64 42.59
C GLU A 49 9.76 3.13 43.03
N GLU A 50 9.86 4.39 43.48
CA GLU A 50 11.10 4.97 44.00
C GLU A 50 11.52 4.33 45.34
N VAL A 51 10.57 4.06 46.22
CA VAL A 51 10.81 3.52 47.56
C VAL A 51 10.39 2.04 47.59
N PRO A 52 11.33 1.07 47.46
CA PRO A 52 11.02 -0.35 47.42
C PRO A 52 10.63 -0.94 48.80
N GLN A 53 10.28 -0.11 49.77
CA GLN A 53 9.92 -0.49 51.13
C GLN A 53 8.51 0.02 51.47
N ASN A 54 7.80 -0.74 52.31
CA ASN A 54 6.49 -0.31 52.82
C ASN A 54 6.63 1.02 53.60
N PHE A 55 5.78 1.99 53.30
CA PHE A 55 5.77 3.33 53.89
C PHE A 55 5.57 3.30 55.41
N TYR A 56 4.74 2.38 55.92
CA TYR A 56 4.54 2.19 57.34
C TYR A 56 5.81 1.64 58.02
N ALA A 57 6.49 0.70 57.36
CA ALA A 57 7.76 0.15 57.83
C ALA A 57 8.88 1.21 57.80
N PHE A 58 8.90 2.07 56.78
CA PHE A 58 9.84 3.19 56.70
C PHE A 58 9.66 4.20 57.85
N LEU A 59 8.42 4.51 58.22
CA LEU A 59 8.10 5.36 59.37
C LEU A 59 8.25 4.64 60.72
N GLY A 60 8.34 3.31 60.73
CA GLY A 60 8.35 2.49 61.95
C GLY A 60 7.02 2.50 62.70
N VAL A 61 5.90 2.51 61.97
CA VAL A 61 4.53 2.46 62.52
C VAL A 61 3.76 1.27 61.96
N GLU A 62 2.71 0.85 62.66
CA GLU A 62 1.80 -0.19 62.14
C GLU A 62 0.86 0.38 61.06
N GLN A 63 0.38 -0.49 60.16
CA GLN A 63 -0.54 -0.09 59.09
C GLN A 63 -1.86 0.46 59.64
N ASP A 64 -2.32 0.02 60.81
CA ASP A 64 -3.54 0.50 61.47
C ASP A 64 -3.29 1.73 62.38
N ALA A 65 -2.08 2.31 62.36
CA ALA A 65 -1.73 3.41 63.25
C ALA A 65 -2.60 4.66 62.99
N PRO A 66 -3.03 5.38 64.04
CA PRO A 66 -3.77 6.62 63.88
C PRO A 66 -2.87 7.72 63.30
N SER A 67 -3.47 8.69 62.61
CA SER A 67 -2.73 9.83 62.01
C SER A 67 -1.92 10.66 63.01
N ALA A 68 -2.25 10.60 64.31
CA ALA A 68 -1.46 11.20 65.38
C ALA A 68 -0.09 10.55 65.55
N ASP A 69 -0.02 9.22 65.45
CA ASP A 69 1.21 8.44 65.60
C ASP A 69 2.11 8.58 64.37
N ILE A 70 1.51 8.61 63.17
CA ILE A 70 2.21 8.91 61.91
C ILE A 70 2.90 10.28 62.00
N ARG A 71 2.19 11.31 62.47
CA ARG A 71 2.76 12.65 62.70
C ARG A 71 3.90 12.64 63.73
N LYS A 72 3.80 11.81 64.78
CA LYS A 72 4.83 11.69 65.82
C LYS A 72 6.07 10.99 65.28
N ALA A 73 5.91 9.93 64.50
CA ALA A 73 6.98 9.20 63.85
C ALA A 73 7.72 10.08 62.83
N TYR A 74 6.98 10.78 61.97
CA TYR A 74 7.53 11.75 61.03
C TYR A 74 8.42 12.78 61.73
N ARG A 75 7.92 13.45 62.78
CA ARG A 75 8.72 14.45 63.52
C ARG A 75 10.03 13.88 64.08
N LYS A 76 10.03 12.63 64.56
CA LYS A 76 11.23 11.97 65.06
C LYS A 76 12.23 11.71 63.92
N LEU A 77 11.77 11.13 62.82
CA LEU A 77 12.61 10.81 61.67
C LEU A 77 13.13 12.06 60.97
N SER A 78 12.33 13.13 60.85
CA SER A 78 12.77 14.38 60.24
C SER A 78 13.95 15.01 60.99
N LEU A 79 14.05 14.85 62.30
CA LEU A 79 15.19 15.37 63.09
C LEU A 79 16.46 14.53 62.90
N ILE A 80 16.31 13.24 62.60
CA ILE A 80 17.41 12.29 62.39
C ILE A 80 17.93 12.40 60.95
N LEU A 81 17.03 12.44 59.97
CA LEU A 81 17.33 12.43 58.54
C LEU A 81 17.53 13.84 57.94
N HIS A 82 17.51 14.90 58.76
CA HIS A 82 17.68 16.25 58.25
C HIS A 82 19.06 16.42 57.56
N PRO A 83 19.15 16.96 56.33
CA PRO A 83 20.41 17.05 55.58
C PRO A 83 21.49 17.92 56.23
N ASP A 84 21.10 18.85 57.12
CA ASP A 84 22.06 19.64 57.91
C ASP A 84 22.71 18.84 59.06
N LYS A 85 22.00 17.84 59.59
CA LYS A 85 22.45 17.05 60.75
C LYS A 85 23.08 15.72 60.32
N ASN A 86 22.53 15.10 59.29
CA ASN A 86 23.06 13.88 58.71
C ASN A 86 23.97 14.23 57.52
N LYS A 87 25.23 13.80 57.58
CA LYS A 87 26.27 14.04 56.56
C LYS A 87 26.34 12.94 55.51
N ASP A 88 25.43 11.97 55.55
CA ASP A 88 25.36 10.93 54.53
C ASP A 88 25.02 11.53 53.15
N GLU A 89 25.66 11.01 52.10
CA GLU A 89 25.41 11.44 50.71
C GLU A 89 23.94 11.26 50.29
N ASN A 90 23.23 10.32 50.93
CA ASN A 90 21.83 10.02 50.66
C ASN A 90 20.84 10.74 51.59
N ALA A 91 21.32 11.59 52.52
CA ALA A 91 20.45 12.24 53.50
C ALA A 91 19.36 13.10 52.85
N GLU A 92 19.71 13.84 51.78
CA GLU A 92 18.74 14.65 51.04
C GLU A 92 17.66 13.80 50.36
N ILE A 93 18.04 12.67 49.77
CA ILE A 93 17.13 11.74 49.09
C ILE A 93 16.19 11.11 50.11
N GLN A 94 16.72 10.59 51.22
CA GLN A 94 15.92 9.98 52.28
C GLN A 94 14.98 10.98 52.95
N PHE A 95 15.41 12.23 53.13
CA PHE A 95 14.56 13.28 53.66
C PHE A 95 13.41 13.63 52.71
N ARG A 96 13.69 13.72 51.42
CA ARG A 96 12.66 13.93 50.38
C ARG A 96 11.63 12.80 50.36
N GLN A 97 12.10 11.55 50.41
CA GLN A 97 11.24 10.37 50.50
C GLN A 97 10.40 10.39 51.78
N LEU A 98 10.98 10.75 52.93
CA LEU A 98 10.25 10.88 54.20
C LEU A 98 9.11 11.91 54.10
N VAL A 99 9.36 13.07 53.48
CA VAL A 99 8.34 14.11 53.29
C VAL A 99 7.21 13.59 52.39
N ALA A 100 7.55 13.00 51.25
CA ALA A 100 6.58 12.47 50.30
C ALA A 100 5.72 11.34 50.92
N ILE A 101 6.35 10.41 51.64
CA ILE A 101 5.65 9.33 52.36
C ILE A 101 4.68 9.90 53.40
N TYR A 102 5.11 10.91 54.15
CA TYR A 102 4.25 11.56 55.13
C TYR A 102 3.06 12.26 54.48
N GLU A 103 3.24 12.92 53.34
CA GLU A 103 2.14 13.56 52.61
C GLU A 103 1.07 12.56 52.16
N VAL A 104 1.49 11.38 51.69
CA VAL A 104 0.57 10.28 51.34
C VAL A 104 -0.19 9.77 52.55
N LEU A 105 0.51 9.48 53.65
CA LEU A 105 -0.09 8.85 54.83
C LEU A 105 -0.86 9.82 55.73
N LYS A 106 -0.62 11.13 55.60
CA LYS A 106 -1.34 12.18 56.32
C LYS A 106 -2.79 12.31 55.83
N ASP A 107 -3.01 12.15 54.53
CA ASP A 107 -4.32 12.24 53.90
C ASP A 107 -4.98 10.87 53.85
N GLU A 108 -6.18 10.76 54.41
CA GLU A 108 -6.93 9.52 54.51
C GLU A 108 -7.29 8.95 53.13
N GLU A 109 -7.57 9.80 52.14
CA GLU A 109 -7.89 9.34 50.78
C GLU A 109 -6.66 8.79 50.06
N ARG A 110 -5.50 9.45 50.19
CA ARG A 110 -4.22 8.96 49.62
C ARG A 110 -3.73 7.71 50.34
N ARG A 111 -3.92 7.63 51.66
CA ARG A 111 -3.62 6.45 52.46
C ARG A 111 -4.42 5.24 51.99
N ARG A 112 -5.73 5.38 51.80
CA ARG A 112 -6.58 4.28 51.29
C ARG A 112 -6.13 3.78 49.92
N ARG A 113 -5.74 4.70 49.02
CA ARG A 113 -5.18 4.33 47.71
C ARG A 113 -3.85 3.58 47.85
N TYR A 114 -3.00 3.99 48.78
CA TYR A 114 -1.77 3.26 49.09
C TYR A 114 -2.05 1.86 49.66
N ASP A 115 -3.01 1.74 50.57
CA ASP A 115 -3.42 0.44 51.12
C ASP A 115 -4.00 -0.49 50.02
N ASP A 116 -4.75 0.08 49.07
CA ASP A 116 -5.24 -0.64 47.89
C ASP A 116 -4.08 -1.19 47.02
N ILE A 117 -3.05 -0.37 46.78
CA ILE A 117 -1.82 -0.80 46.09
C ILE A 117 -1.09 -1.90 46.87
N LEU A 118 -1.09 -1.86 48.20
CA LEU A 118 -0.43 -2.86 49.02
C LEU A 118 -1.10 -4.24 48.91
N ILE A 119 -2.42 -4.27 48.70
CA ILE A 119 -3.22 -5.49 48.56
C ILE A 119 -3.24 -5.98 47.10
N ASN A 120 -3.54 -5.09 46.16
CA ASN A 120 -3.78 -5.41 44.75
C ASN A 120 -2.52 -5.29 43.88
N GLY A 121 -1.46 -4.65 44.38
CA GLY A 121 -0.27 -4.32 43.62
C GLY A 121 -0.40 -3.02 42.82
N LEU A 122 0.67 -2.64 42.12
CA LEU A 122 0.64 -1.51 41.20
C LEU A 122 -0.31 -1.80 40.02
N PRO A 123 -0.97 -0.78 39.45
CA PRO A 123 -1.82 -0.95 38.28
C PRO A 123 -1.07 -1.62 37.12
N ASP A 124 -1.68 -2.68 36.58
CA ASP A 124 -1.12 -3.54 35.55
C ASP A 124 -0.54 -2.76 34.35
N TRP A 125 -1.19 -1.66 33.92
CA TRP A 125 -0.77 -0.88 32.74
C TRP A 125 0.61 -0.20 32.87
N ARG A 126 1.12 -0.01 34.10
CA ARG A 126 2.40 0.66 34.34
C ARG A 126 3.58 -0.27 34.07
N GLN A 127 3.39 -1.59 34.16
CA GLN A 127 4.45 -2.54 33.87
C GLN A 127 4.68 -2.64 32.36
N PRO A 128 5.92 -2.49 31.84
CA PRO A 128 6.21 -2.62 30.40
C PRO A 128 5.74 -3.97 29.82
N VAL A 129 5.77 -5.03 30.63
CA VAL A 129 5.33 -6.38 30.28
C VAL A 129 3.83 -6.45 29.97
N PHE A 130 3.02 -5.53 30.51
CA PHE A 130 1.58 -5.49 30.31
C PHE A 130 1.21 -5.36 28.83
N TYR A 131 1.82 -4.43 28.11
CA TYR A 131 1.52 -4.20 26.70
C TYR A 131 1.80 -5.46 25.87
N TYR A 132 2.95 -6.11 26.11
CA TYR A 132 3.29 -7.36 25.44
C TYR A 132 2.33 -8.51 25.80
N ARG A 133 1.93 -8.63 27.06
CA ARG A 133 0.99 -9.67 27.52
C ARG A 133 -0.42 -9.44 26.97
N ARG A 134 -0.88 -8.19 26.93
CA ARG A 134 -2.19 -7.82 26.40
C ARG A 134 -2.24 -8.07 24.91
N VAL A 135 -1.26 -7.60 24.14
CA VAL A 135 -1.19 -7.79 22.68
C VAL A 135 -1.17 -9.28 22.30
N ARG A 136 -0.47 -10.14 23.05
CA ARG A 136 -0.48 -11.60 22.81
C ARG A 136 -1.86 -12.25 23.02
N LYS A 137 -2.66 -11.70 23.94
CA LYS A 137 -4.01 -12.20 24.26
C LYS A 137 -5.12 -11.51 23.46
N MET A 138 -4.80 -10.47 22.67
CA MET A 138 -5.79 -9.79 21.84
C MET A 138 -6.27 -10.71 20.71
N SER A 139 -7.55 -10.62 20.38
CA SER A 139 -8.07 -11.27 19.18
C SER A 139 -7.49 -10.60 17.93
N ASN A 140 -7.49 -11.33 16.80
CA ASN A 140 -7.08 -10.77 15.51
C ASN A 140 -7.89 -9.50 15.15
N GLU A 141 -9.14 -9.41 15.62
CA GLU A 141 -10.01 -8.25 15.41
C GLU A 141 -9.56 -7.03 16.22
N GLU A 142 -9.23 -7.20 17.51
CA GLU A 142 -8.69 -6.11 18.35
C GLU A 142 -7.37 -5.58 17.77
N LEU A 143 -6.50 -6.48 17.30
CA LEU A 143 -5.25 -6.11 16.66
C LEU A 143 -5.48 -5.39 15.31
N ALA A 144 -6.45 -5.86 14.52
CA ALA A 144 -6.81 -5.21 13.26
C ALA A 144 -7.39 -3.81 13.49
N LEU A 145 -8.21 -3.60 14.52
CA LEU A 145 -8.72 -2.28 14.91
C LEU A 145 -7.60 -1.35 15.39
N LEU A 146 -6.67 -1.84 16.19
CA LEU A 146 -5.51 -1.06 16.64
C LEU A 146 -4.63 -0.65 15.46
N LEU A 147 -4.33 -1.58 14.55
CA LEU A 147 -3.56 -1.31 13.34
C LEU A 147 -4.29 -0.33 12.42
N PHE A 148 -5.61 -0.46 12.29
CA PHE A 148 -6.44 0.50 11.58
C PHE A 148 -6.31 1.89 12.19
N ILE A 149 -6.50 2.06 13.50
CA ILE A 149 -6.35 3.36 14.16
C ILE A 149 -4.97 3.97 13.89
N ILE A 150 -3.89 3.19 14.03
CA ILE A 150 -2.53 3.67 13.75
C ILE A 150 -2.38 4.11 12.30
N LEU A 151 -2.86 3.32 11.34
CA LEU A 151 -2.81 3.67 9.91
C LEU A 151 -3.62 4.93 9.61
N THR A 152 -4.77 5.13 10.27
CA THR A 152 -5.60 6.31 10.05
C THR A 152 -4.97 7.59 10.57
N VAL A 153 -4.38 7.54 11.76
CA VAL A 153 -3.65 8.67 12.35
C VAL A 153 -2.39 8.96 11.54
N GLY A 154 -1.64 7.92 11.15
CA GLY A 154 -0.47 8.06 10.28
C GLY A 154 -0.81 8.69 8.93
N HIS A 155 -1.88 8.22 8.27
CA HIS A 155 -2.35 8.80 7.02
C HIS A 155 -2.76 10.27 7.18
N TYR A 156 -3.48 10.60 8.26
CA TYR A 156 -3.84 11.99 8.55
C TYR A 156 -2.61 12.88 8.73
N ALA A 157 -1.59 12.40 9.44
CA ALA A 157 -0.34 13.12 9.64
C ALA A 157 0.40 13.39 8.31
N VAL A 158 0.41 12.42 7.38
CA VAL A 158 0.99 12.58 6.04
C VAL A 158 0.22 13.60 5.19
N VAL A 159 -1.11 13.54 5.20
CA VAL A 159 -1.94 14.53 4.50
C VAL A 159 -1.68 15.94 5.06
N TRP A 160 -1.52 16.05 6.38
CA TRP A 160 -1.15 17.30 7.03
C TRP A 160 0.27 17.76 6.72
N SER A 161 1.25 16.85 6.61
CA SER A 161 2.62 17.23 6.28
C SER A 161 2.72 17.85 4.89
N ILE A 162 2.01 17.27 3.90
CA ILE A 162 1.93 17.82 2.54
C ILE A 162 1.24 19.20 2.53
N TYR A 163 0.21 19.38 3.36
CA TYR A 163 -0.46 20.68 3.52
C TYR A 163 0.49 21.72 4.12
N LEU A 164 1.24 21.38 5.17
CA LEU A 164 2.21 22.26 5.82
C LEU A 164 3.36 22.64 4.90
N GLU A 165 3.86 21.70 4.11
CA GLU A 165 4.92 21.94 3.12
C GLU A 165 4.48 22.97 2.08
N LYS A 166 3.26 22.83 1.54
CA LYS A 166 2.68 23.80 0.60
C LYS A 166 2.48 25.18 1.21
N GLN A 167 2.07 25.25 2.48
CA GLN A 167 1.96 26.53 3.21
C GLN A 167 3.33 27.19 3.39
N LEU A 168 4.35 26.40 3.73
CA LEU A 168 5.71 26.89 3.92
C LEU A 168 6.30 27.43 2.60
N ASP A 169 6.12 26.69 1.49
CA ASP A 169 6.53 27.12 0.15
C ASP A 169 5.84 28.41 -0.28
N GLU A 170 4.55 28.56 0.02
CA GLU A 170 3.84 29.80 -0.28
C GLU A 170 4.41 30.98 0.51
N LEU A 171 4.68 30.82 1.81
CA LEU A 171 5.30 31.86 2.64
C LEU A 171 6.73 32.21 2.20
N LEU A 172 7.54 31.21 1.85
CA LEU A 172 8.88 31.41 1.30
C LEU A 172 8.83 32.16 -0.04
N SER A 173 7.88 31.80 -0.91
CA SER A 173 7.68 32.48 -2.19
C SER A 173 7.22 33.94 -2.01
N ARG A 174 6.36 34.23 -1.01
CA ARG A 174 5.94 35.58 -0.65
C ARG A 174 7.12 36.41 -0.13
N LYS A 175 7.92 35.88 0.80
CA LYS A 175 9.15 36.54 1.29
C LYS A 175 10.16 36.79 0.17
N LYS A 176 10.34 35.85 -0.76
CA LYS A 176 11.23 36.00 -1.93
C LYS A 176 10.74 37.12 -2.85
N LYS A 177 9.43 37.21 -3.09
CA LYS A 177 8.80 38.30 -3.88
C LYS A 177 8.93 39.66 -3.19
N GLU A 178 8.76 39.74 -1.87
CA GLU A 178 8.95 40.98 -1.10
C GLU A 178 10.42 41.45 -1.11
N LYS A 179 11.37 40.54 -0.93
CA LYS A 179 12.80 40.85 -1.06
C LYS A 179 13.14 41.37 -2.46
N LYS A 180 12.58 40.76 -3.52
CA LYS A 180 12.75 41.21 -4.91
C LYS A 180 12.13 42.59 -5.17
N LYS A 181 10.99 42.91 -4.53
CA LYS A 181 10.38 44.26 -4.59
C LYS A 181 11.22 45.31 -3.85
N ARG A 182 11.90 44.94 -2.76
CA ARG A 182 12.80 45.83 -1.98
C ARG A 182 14.16 46.04 -2.64
N SER A 183 14.65 45.10 -3.44
CA SER A 183 15.97 45.17 -4.09
C SER A 183 16.00 45.94 -5.43
N GLY A 184 14.92 46.62 -5.81
CA GLY A 184 14.88 47.51 -6.97
C GLY A 184 14.54 46.82 -8.30
N GLY A 185 13.54 47.38 -9.00
CA GLY A 185 13.15 46.97 -10.35
C GLY A 185 11.65 47.11 -10.59
N LYS A 186 11.17 48.35 -10.77
CA LYS A 186 9.87 48.62 -11.36
C LYS A 186 9.98 48.36 -12.85
N ASN A 187 9.50 47.21 -13.32
CA ASN A 187 9.17 47.01 -14.73
C ASN A 187 7.69 46.64 -14.84
N SER A 188 7.00 47.46 -15.65
CA SER A 188 5.62 47.34 -16.07
C SER A 188 5.44 46.07 -16.89
N ASP A 189 4.81 45.05 -16.30
CA ASP A 189 4.03 44.01 -16.98
C ASP A 189 3.15 43.29 -15.92
N GLU A 190 2.51 44.07 -15.05
CA GLU A 190 1.53 43.60 -14.07
C GLU A 190 0.12 43.64 -14.67
N VAL A 191 -0.18 42.85 -15.71
CA VAL A 191 -1.59 42.62 -16.10
C VAL A 191 -1.91 41.15 -16.48
N LYS A 192 -0.94 40.29 -16.81
CA LYS A 192 -1.26 38.90 -17.26
C LYS A 192 -1.11 37.79 -16.22
N PHE A 193 -0.58 38.05 -15.03
CA PHE A 193 -0.34 37.02 -14.00
C PHE A 193 -1.35 37.02 -12.84
N GLY A 194 -2.49 37.70 -13.00
CA GLY A 194 -3.56 37.73 -12.00
C GLY A 194 -4.58 36.59 -12.13
N VAL A 195 -4.68 35.96 -13.31
CA VAL A 195 -5.82 35.08 -13.63
C VAL A 195 -5.55 33.59 -13.34
N GLU A 196 -4.31 33.10 -13.42
CA GLU A 196 -4.04 31.69 -13.13
C GLU A 196 -3.84 31.36 -11.64
N LYS A 197 -3.77 32.37 -10.77
CA LYS A 197 -3.46 32.14 -9.35
C LYS A 197 -4.70 31.81 -8.50
N SER A 198 -5.88 31.81 -9.10
CA SER A 198 -7.15 31.62 -8.38
C SER A 198 -7.65 30.16 -8.32
N GLU A 199 -7.00 29.21 -9.00
CA GLU A 199 -7.45 27.80 -9.03
C GLU A 199 -6.67 26.82 -8.13
N ARG A 200 -5.82 27.33 -7.23
CA ARG A 200 -5.27 26.50 -6.15
C ARG A 200 -5.52 27.14 -4.80
N LEU A 201 -6.80 27.35 -4.48
CA LEU A 201 -7.23 27.35 -3.10
C LEU A 201 -6.88 25.95 -2.56
N VAL A 202 -5.76 25.84 -1.86
CA VAL A 202 -5.40 24.64 -1.13
C VAL A 202 -6.45 24.47 -0.04
N GLU A 203 -7.48 23.68 -0.34
CA GLU A 203 -8.52 23.35 0.61
C GLU A 203 -7.87 22.69 1.82
N LYS A 204 -8.27 23.14 3.02
CA LYS A 204 -7.80 22.55 4.28
C LYS A 204 -8.14 21.07 4.29
N PRO A 205 -7.25 20.19 4.74
CA PRO A 205 -7.55 18.77 4.80
C PRO A 205 -8.81 18.57 5.67
N GLN A 206 -9.89 18.09 5.04
CA GLN A 206 -11.14 17.80 5.74
C GLN A 206 -11.11 16.37 6.27
N TRP A 207 -11.81 16.13 7.37
CA TRP A 207 -11.98 14.78 7.96
C TRP A 207 -12.61 13.76 6.99
N ARG A 208 -13.18 14.23 5.88
CA ARG A 208 -13.76 13.44 4.80
C ARG A 208 -12.71 12.82 3.87
N ASP A 209 -11.47 13.32 3.90
CA ASP A 209 -10.35 12.80 3.11
C ASP A 209 -9.58 11.67 3.80
N LEU A 210 -9.99 11.27 5.00
CA LEU A 210 -9.47 10.07 5.65
C LEU A 210 -9.81 8.83 4.81
N LEU A 211 -8.83 7.98 4.56
CA LEU A 211 -9.01 6.72 3.84
C LEU A 211 -10.16 5.86 4.37
N PRO A 212 -10.38 5.68 5.69
CA PRO A 212 -11.57 5.01 6.22
C PRO A 212 -12.89 5.56 5.71
N CYS A 213 -13.00 6.89 5.68
CA CYS A 213 -14.21 7.59 5.30
C CYS A 213 -14.40 7.50 3.78
N LYS A 214 -13.33 7.64 2.99
CA LYS A 214 -13.37 7.47 1.54
C LYS A 214 -13.65 6.03 1.13
N VAL A 215 -13.03 5.04 1.77
CA VAL A 215 -13.27 3.62 1.53
C VAL A 215 -14.69 3.25 1.93
N GLY A 216 -15.21 3.78 3.05
CA GLY A 216 -16.61 3.59 3.45
C GLY A 216 -17.61 4.20 2.46
N ILE A 217 -17.38 5.44 2.02
CA ILE A 217 -18.22 6.10 1.01
C ILE A 217 -18.14 5.37 -0.33
N TRP A 218 -16.92 5.01 -0.76
CA TRP A 218 -16.68 4.26 -1.99
C TRP A 218 -17.36 2.89 -1.96
N PHE A 219 -17.23 2.15 -0.85
CA PHE A 219 -17.89 0.87 -0.66
C PHE A 219 -19.41 0.99 -0.69
N TYR A 220 -19.97 1.99 -0.02
CA TYR A 220 -21.41 2.28 -0.09
C TYR A 220 -21.87 2.61 -1.52
N THR A 221 -21.11 3.45 -2.25
CA THR A 221 -21.43 3.76 -3.65
C THR A 221 -21.29 2.54 -4.56
N MET A 222 -20.32 1.66 -4.29
CA MET A 222 -20.08 0.44 -5.04
C MET A 222 -21.21 -0.57 -4.83
N VAL A 223 -21.66 -0.78 -3.58
CA VAL A 223 -22.81 -1.63 -3.25
C VAL A 223 -24.08 -1.11 -3.90
N LYS A 224 -24.26 0.22 -3.97
CA LYS A 224 -25.42 0.83 -4.63
C LYS A 224 -25.35 0.76 -6.16
N ALA A 225 -24.15 0.78 -6.74
CA ALA A 225 -23.92 0.64 -8.18
C ALA A 225 -23.88 -0.83 -8.66
N LEU A 226 -23.73 -1.77 -7.73
CA LEU A 226 -23.70 -3.21 -7.97
C LEU A 226 -24.87 -3.75 -8.83
N PRO A 227 -26.15 -3.37 -8.59
CA PRO A 227 -27.25 -3.82 -9.45
C PRO A 227 -27.12 -3.32 -10.89
N GLN A 228 -26.56 -2.13 -11.10
CA GLN A 228 -26.36 -1.54 -12.43
C GLN A 228 -25.24 -2.24 -13.19
N LEU A 229 -24.11 -2.49 -12.54
CA LEU A 229 -23.00 -3.28 -13.10
C LEU A 229 -23.44 -4.71 -13.46
N PHE A 230 -24.30 -5.30 -12.63
CA PHE A 230 -24.83 -6.64 -12.89
C PHE A 230 -25.83 -6.66 -14.06
N GLN A 231 -26.60 -5.59 -14.24
CA GLN A 231 -27.48 -5.44 -15.41
C GLN A 231 -26.68 -5.29 -16.71
N GLU A 232 -25.61 -4.48 -16.71
CA GLU A 232 -24.73 -4.31 -17.87
C GLU A 232 -24.01 -5.62 -18.23
N ALA A 233 -23.48 -6.33 -17.23
CA ALA A 233 -22.85 -7.64 -17.45
C ALA A 233 -23.82 -8.68 -18.03
N ARG A 234 -25.08 -8.65 -17.59
CA ARG A 234 -26.14 -9.51 -18.17
C ARG A 234 -26.45 -9.15 -19.61
N GLN A 235 -26.51 -7.87 -19.96
CA GLN A 235 -26.75 -7.42 -21.33
C GLN A 235 -25.62 -7.85 -22.26
N LEU A 236 -24.36 -7.65 -21.85
CA LEU A 236 -23.19 -8.12 -22.60
C LEU A 236 -23.19 -9.63 -22.81
N TYR A 237 -23.62 -10.40 -21.80
CA TYR A 237 -23.72 -11.85 -21.90
C TYR A 237 -24.80 -12.30 -22.91
N VAL A 238 -25.96 -11.64 -22.92
CA VAL A 238 -27.02 -11.92 -23.89
C VAL A 238 -26.57 -11.58 -25.32
N GLU A 239 -25.95 -10.42 -25.52
CA GLU A 239 -25.44 -9.99 -26.81
C GLU A 239 -24.34 -10.93 -27.35
N TYR A 240 -23.43 -11.39 -26.48
CA TYR A 240 -22.46 -12.43 -26.80
C TYR A 240 -23.11 -13.75 -27.22
N LYS A 241 -24.19 -14.15 -26.53
CA LYS A 241 -24.92 -15.37 -26.87
C LYS A 241 -25.62 -15.25 -28.22
N GLU A 242 -26.22 -14.11 -28.51
CA GLU A 242 -26.90 -13.83 -29.78
C GLU A 242 -25.92 -13.80 -30.95
N SER A 243 -24.75 -13.17 -30.81
CA SER A 243 -23.73 -13.17 -31.86
C SER A 243 -23.24 -14.59 -32.17
N LYS A 244 -23.05 -15.43 -31.15
CA LYS A 244 -22.69 -16.84 -31.33
C LYS A 244 -23.76 -17.68 -32.03
N ILE A 245 -25.05 -17.35 -31.87
CA ILE A 245 -26.14 -18.03 -32.59
C ILE A 245 -26.16 -17.57 -34.04
N LYS A 246 -26.05 -16.26 -34.29
CA LYS A 246 -25.98 -15.68 -35.64
C LYS A 246 -24.82 -16.24 -36.45
N GLU A 247 -23.63 -16.36 -35.86
CA GLU A 247 -22.46 -17.00 -36.50
C GLU A 247 -22.76 -18.44 -36.95
N LYS A 248 -23.51 -19.21 -36.14
CA LYS A 248 -23.88 -20.59 -36.47
C LYS A 248 -24.94 -20.66 -37.57
N GLU A 249 -25.94 -19.79 -37.53
CA GLU A 249 -26.97 -19.69 -38.57
C GLU A 249 -26.37 -19.28 -39.91
N GLU A 250 -25.45 -18.30 -39.92
CA GLU A 250 -24.72 -17.90 -41.11
C GLU A 250 -23.82 -19.02 -41.66
N ALA A 251 -23.14 -19.76 -40.78
CA ALA A 251 -22.33 -20.92 -41.20
C ALA A 251 -23.19 -22.02 -41.82
N LEU A 252 -24.37 -22.29 -41.26
CA LEU A 252 -25.33 -23.25 -41.80
C LEU A 252 -25.86 -22.79 -43.17
N ALA A 253 -26.27 -21.52 -43.31
CA ALA A 253 -26.74 -20.97 -44.57
C ALA A 253 -25.66 -21.02 -45.67
N ARG A 254 -24.39 -20.77 -45.32
CA ARG A 254 -23.26 -20.92 -46.26
C ARG A 254 -23.08 -22.37 -46.69
N ALA A 255 -23.19 -23.33 -45.76
CA ALA A 255 -23.12 -24.75 -46.07
C ALA A 255 -24.27 -25.21 -46.98
N GLU A 256 -25.50 -24.75 -46.76
CA GLU A 256 -26.65 -25.02 -47.63
C GLU A 256 -26.44 -24.46 -49.04
N LEU A 257 -25.98 -23.21 -49.17
CA LEU A 257 -25.66 -22.61 -50.46
C LEU A 257 -24.55 -23.37 -51.20
N GLU A 258 -23.52 -23.84 -50.49
CA GLU A 258 -22.47 -24.69 -51.06
C GLU A 258 -23.01 -26.04 -51.54
N THR A 259 -23.96 -26.66 -50.81
CA THR A 259 -24.58 -27.93 -51.21
C THR A 259 -25.44 -27.75 -52.47
N LEU A 260 -26.25 -26.69 -52.55
CA LEU A 260 -27.05 -26.36 -53.72
C LEU A 260 -26.18 -26.00 -54.94
N GLN A 261 -25.05 -25.34 -54.74
CA GLN A 261 -24.08 -25.10 -55.82
C GLN A 261 -23.40 -26.40 -56.28
N LYS A 262 -23.12 -27.35 -55.38
CA LYS A 262 -22.58 -28.68 -55.74
C LYS A 262 -23.60 -29.52 -56.51
N GLU A 263 -24.90 -29.44 -56.18
CA GLU A 263 -25.96 -30.12 -56.93
C GLU A 263 -26.20 -29.55 -58.32
N LYS A 264 -26.03 -28.23 -58.51
CA LYS A 264 -26.19 -27.57 -59.83
C LYS A 264 -25.01 -27.77 -60.79
N LYS A 265 -23.90 -28.37 -60.34
CA LYS A 265 -22.81 -28.75 -61.26
C LYS A 265 -23.24 -29.99 -62.06
N PRO A 266 -23.26 -29.95 -63.40
CA PRO A 266 -23.63 -31.12 -64.19
C PRO A 266 -22.68 -32.28 -63.86
N LYS A 267 -23.23 -33.48 -63.64
CA LYS A 267 -22.47 -34.72 -63.44
C LYS A 267 -21.66 -35.02 -64.71
N ILE A 268 -20.44 -34.48 -64.79
CA ILE A 268 -19.44 -34.94 -65.75
C ILE A 268 -19.08 -36.38 -65.34
N LYS A 269 -19.43 -37.35 -66.19
CA LYS A 269 -18.90 -38.71 -66.12
C LYS A 269 -17.39 -38.60 -66.02
N LYS A 270 -16.82 -39.04 -64.90
CA LYS A 270 -15.38 -39.35 -64.87
C LYS A 270 -15.15 -40.39 -65.96
N SER A 271 -14.42 -40.03 -67.01
CA SER A 271 -13.87 -41.01 -67.93
C SER A 271 -13.05 -41.99 -67.09
N LYS A 272 -13.28 -43.29 -67.28
CA LYS A 272 -12.35 -44.30 -66.78
C LYS A 272 -10.99 -43.94 -67.36
N THR A 273 -10.03 -43.62 -66.51
CA THR A 273 -8.63 -43.65 -66.89
C THR A 273 -8.33 -45.10 -67.26
N GLU A 274 -8.19 -45.39 -68.55
CA GLU A 274 -7.69 -46.68 -68.98
C GLU A 274 -6.26 -46.80 -68.47
N PHE A 275 -6.03 -47.83 -67.64
CA PHE A 275 -4.68 -48.17 -67.20
C PHE A 275 -3.87 -48.58 -68.44
N PRO A 276 -2.66 -48.03 -68.63
CA PRO A 276 -1.84 -48.38 -69.78
C PRO A 276 -1.46 -49.87 -69.70
N VAL A 277 -1.83 -50.62 -70.74
CA VAL A 277 -1.33 -51.98 -70.97
C VAL A 277 0.12 -51.86 -71.41
N TYR A 278 1.04 -52.33 -70.56
CA TYR A 278 2.45 -52.47 -70.92
C TYR A 278 2.62 -53.68 -71.85
N THR A 279 3.00 -53.43 -73.10
CA THR A 279 3.60 -54.46 -73.96
C THR A 279 5.03 -54.70 -73.52
N VAL A 280 5.35 -55.96 -73.22
CA VAL A 280 6.71 -56.42 -72.93
C VAL A 280 7.55 -56.27 -74.20
N VAL A 281 8.48 -55.32 -74.20
CA VAL A 281 9.60 -55.28 -75.14
C VAL A 281 10.84 -55.58 -74.32
N GLU A 282 11.39 -56.77 -74.52
CA GLU A 282 12.70 -57.18 -74.02
C GLU A 282 13.78 -56.34 -74.69
N THR A 283 14.38 -55.44 -73.92
CA THR A 283 15.73 -54.94 -74.20
C THR A 283 16.51 -54.90 -72.90
N ASN A 284 17.52 -55.76 -72.85
CA ASN A 284 18.50 -55.88 -71.78
C ASN A 284 19.18 -54.53 -71.49
N ALA A 285 18.79 -53.89 -70.40
CA ALA A 285 19.56 -52.82 -69.78
C ALA A 285 19.35 -52.88 -68.26
N TYR A 286 20.44 -53.20 -67.59
CA TYR A 286 20.68 -53.24 -66.15
C TYR A 286 19.91 -52.15 -65.36
N ILE A 287 19.01 -52.60 -64.48
CA ILE A 287 18.33 -51.76 -63.48
C ILE A 287 19.03 -52.02 -62.14
N PRO A 288 19.60 -51.01 -61.45
CA PRO A 288 20.06 -51.17 -60.08
C PRO A 288 18.85 -51.46 -59.19
N SER A 289 18.86 -52.62 -58.52
CA SER A 289 17.93 -52.93 -57.44
C SER A 289 18.17 -51.93 -56.31
N TYR A 290 17.27 -50.96 -56.13
CA TYR A 290 17.20 -50.22 -54.88
C TYR A 290 16.56 -51.14 -53.84
N ASP A 291 17.47 -51.69 -53.04
CA ASP A 291 17.23 -52.36 -51.79
C ASP A 291 16.32 -51.50 -50.89
N HIS A 292 15.25 -52.09 -50.39
CA HIS A 292 14.50 -51.53 -49.26
C HIS A 292 15.35 -51.78 -48.00
N GLY A 293 16.31 -50.90 -47.77
CA GLY A 293 17.35 -51.11 -46.76
C GLY A 293 17.73 -49.90 -45.91
N THR A 294 16.98 -48.79 -45.94
CA THR A 294 17.17 -47.75 -44.90
C THR A 294 16.10 -47.95 -43.84
N SER A 295 16.55 -48.37 -42.65
CA SER A 295 15.74 -48.45 -41.43
C SER A 295 15.04 -47.11 -41.20
N ILE A 296 13.85 -47.14 -40.60
CA ILE A 296 13.13 -45.91 -40.21
C ILE A 296 14.00 -45.00 -39.33
N GLU A 297 14.92 -45.58 -38.54
CA GLU A 297 15.90 -44.84 -37.73
C GLU A 297 16.89 -44.03 -38.60
N GLU A 298 17.26 -44.53 -39.78
CA GLU A 298 18.20 -43.87 -40.68
C GLU A 298 17.55 -42.70 -41.44
N ILE A 299 16.22 -42.75 -41.60
CA ILE A 299 15.40 -41.64 -42.12
C ILE A 299 15.19 -40.58 -41.04
N GLU A 300 15.08 -40.97 -39.77
CA GLU A 300 15.00 -40.07 -38.62
C GLU A 300 16.34 -39.33 -38.41
N ASP A 301 17.47 -40.03 -38.48
CA ASP A 301 18.80 -39.42 -38.38
C ASP A 301 19.08 -38.44 -39.54
N GLN A 302 18.66 -38.77 -40.78
CA GLN A 302 18.77 -37.85 -41.92
C GLN A 302 17.86 -36.62 -41.80
N MET A 303 16.71 -36.75 -41.13
CA MET A 303 15.80 -35.64 -40.86
C MET A 303 16.37 -34.73 -39.78
N ASP A 304 16.99 -35.29 -38.75
CA ASP A 304 17.65 -34.55 -37.67
C ASP A 304 18.90 -33.81 -38.18
N ASP A 305 19.73 -34.44 -39.01
CA ASP A 305 20.86 -33.76 -39.68
C ASP A 305 20.38 -32.60 -40.56
N TRP A 306 19.27 -32.75 -41.27
CA TRP A 306 18.68 -31.68 -42.09
C TRP A 306 18.11 -30.53 -41.24
N LEU A 307 17.50 -30.83 -40.08
CA LEU A 307 17.00 -29.84 -39.14
C LEU A 307 18.15 -29.09 -38.44
N GLU A 308 19.24 -29.78 -38.11
CA GLU A 308 20.44 -29.17 -37.56
C GLU A 308 21.13 -28.25 -38.56
N ASP A 309 21.28 -28.65 -39.83
CA ASP A 309 21.96 -27.85 -40.85
C ASP A 309 21.13 -26.63 -41.26
N ARG A 310 19.79 -26.74 -41.25
CA ARG A 310 18.87 -25.61 -41.43
C ARG A 310 18.97 -24.62 -40.27
N ASN A 311 19.05 -25.10 -39.02
CA ASN A 311 19.27 -24.26 -37.85
C ASN A 311 20.68 -23.63 -37.84
N LYS A 312 21.68 -24.31 -38.38
CA LYS A 312 23.05 -23.79 -38.56
C LYS A 312 23.09 -22.69 -39.61
N SER A 313 22.32 -22.81 -40.70
CA SER A 313 22.16 -21.75 -41.72
C SER A 313 21.41 -20.51 -41.20
N LEU A 314 20.48 -20.70 -40.26
CA LEU A 314 19.73 -19.62 -39.60
C LEU A 314 20.59 -18.90 -38.55
N LYS A 315 21.39 -19.65 -37.77
CA LYS A 315 22.37 -19.08 -36.84
C LYS A 315 23.46 -18.27 -37.54
N LYS A 316 23.76 -18.56 -38.80
CA LYS A 316 24.78 -17.86 -39.61
C LYS A 316 24.36 -16.45 -40.07
N LYS A 317 23.12 -16.00 -39.81
CA LYS A 317 22.63 -14.67 -40.21
C LYS A 317 22.45 -13.67 -39.06
N VAL A 318 22.71 -14.04 -37.80
CA VAL A 318 22.62 -13.10 -36.67
C VAL A 318 24.03 -12.62 -36.33
N PRO A 319 24.37 -11.33 -36.50
CA PRO A 319 25.65 -10.79 -36.05
C PRO A 319 25.84 -11.06 -34.56
N GLU A 320 26.89 -11.82 -34.24
CA GLU A 320 27.30 -12.14 -32.89
C GLU A 320 27.56 -10.84 -32.11
N TRP A 321 27.10 -10.77 -30.86
CA TRP A 321 27.10 -9.54 -30.09
C TRP A 321 28.53 -9.18 -29.66
N ILE A 322 28.99 -7.99 -30.06
CA ILE A 322 30.31 -7.48 -29.73
C ILE A 322 30.28 -6.94 -28.28
N GLU A 323 31.42 -6.93 -27.59
CA GLU A 323 31.55 -6.41 -26.22
C GLU A 323 31.00 -4.97 -26.06
N GLU A 324 31.07 -4.19 -27.15
CA GLU A 324 30.53 -2.85 -27.25
C GLU A 324 28.97 -2.82 -27.20
N ASP A 325 28.28 -3.80 -27.81
CA ASP A 325 26.82 -3.93 -27.76
C ASP A 325 26.34 -4.24 -26.33
N LEU A 326 27.16 -4.99 -25.58
CA LEU A 326 26.88 -5.37 -24.19
C LEU A 326 27.05 -4.17 -23.24
N SER A 327 28.02 -3.30 -23.54
CA SER A 327 28.22 -2.03 -22.83
C SER A 327 27.06 -1.04 -23.08
N GLN A 328 26.56 -0.97 -24.32
CA GLN A 328 25.41 -0.14 -24.68
C GLN A 328 24.12 -0.63 -24.03
N LEU A 329 23.89 -1.96 -24.00
CA LEU A 329 22.76 -2.56 -23.30
C LEU A 329 22.77 -2.21 -21.81
N THR A 330 23.93 -2.28 -21.16
CA THR A 330 24.08 -1.94 -19.74
C THR A 330 23.75 -0.46 -19.50
N ARG A 331 24.21 0.43 -20.37
CA ARG A 331 23.91 1.88 -20.30
C ARG A 331 22.42 2.18 -20.50
N SER A 332 21.76 1.54 -21.46
CA SER A 332 20.33 1.70 -21.71
C SER A 332 19.47 1.12 -20.58
N MET A 333 19.93 0.06 -19.91
CA MET A 333 19.24 -0.48 -18.72
C MET A 333 19.25 0.49 -17.52
N VAL A 334 20.33 1.26 -17.34
CA VAL A 334 20.40 2.33 -16.33
C VAL A 334 19.51 3.51 -16.72
N LYS A 335 19.44 3.81 -18.02
CA LYS A 335 18.62 4.91 -18.56
C LYS A 335 17.12 4.66 -18.40
N PHE A 336 16.67 3.40 -18.50
CA PHE A 336 15.27 3.02 -18.32
C PHE A 336 15.10 2.05 -17.12
N PRO A 337 14.80 2.56 -15.91
CA PRO A 337 14.57 1.71 -14.75
C PRO A 337 13.27 0.89 -14.86
N GLY A 338 13.17 -0.17 -14.06
CA GLY A 338 11.99 -1.05 -14.02
C GLY A 338 10.72 -0.26 -13.68
N GLY A 339 9.66 -0.47 -14.47
CA GLY A 339 8.39 0.28 -14.37
C GLY A 339 8.10 1.19 -15.57
N THR A 340 9.05 1.36 -16.49
CA THR A 340 8.83 2.14 -17.73
C THR A 340 7.93 1.36 -18.71
N PRO A 341 6.80 1.91 -19.19
CA PRO A 341 5.98 1.25 -20.21
C PRO A 341 6.73 1.19 -21.55
N GLY A 342 6.69 0.03 -22.20
CA GLY A 342 7.45 -0.23 -23.45
C GLY A 342 8.96 -0.19 -23.26
N ARG A 343 9.47 -0.54 -22.06
CA ARG A 343 10.92 -0.47 -21.72
C ARG A 343 11.80 -1.18 -22.75
N TRP A 344 11.43 -2.39 -23.15
CA TRP A 344 12.24 -3.22 -24.05
C TRP A 344 12.22 -2.70 -25.49
N GLU A 345 11.09 -2.15 -25.93
CA GLU A 345 10.98 -1.47 -27.23
C GLU A 345 11.92 -0.27 -27.32
N LYS A 346 11.99 0.53 -26.24
CA LYS A 346 12.89 1.70 -26.16
C LYS A 346 14.37 1.30 -26.12
N ILE A 347 14.71 0.22 -25.41
CA ILE A 347 16.09 -0.30 -25.34
C ILE A 347 16.52 -0.87 -26.69
N ALA A 348 15.67 -1.65 -27.35
CA ALA A 348 16.00 -2.22 -28.66
C ALA A 348 16.12 -1.15 -29.75
N HIS A 349 15.27 -0.12 -29.71
CA HIS A 349 15.38 1.04 -30.59
C HIS A 349 16.70 1.79 -30.37
N GLU A 350 17.18 1.91 -29.13
CA GLU A 350 18.47 2.55 -28.83
C GLU A 350 19.68 1.71 -29.28
N LEU A 351 19.52 0.39 -29.33
CA LEU A 351 20.52 -0.56 -29.87
C LEU A 351 20.43 -0.74 -31.40
N GLY A 352 19.48 -0.08 -32.07
CA GLY A 352 19.31 -0.16 -33.52
C GLY A 352 18.92 -1.54 -34.06
N ARG A 353 18.35 -2.42 -33.21
CA ARG A 353 17.93 -3.79 -33.57
C ARG A 353 16.41 -3.96 -33.41
N SER A 354 15.80 -4.84 -34.19
CA SER A 354 14.36 -5.12 -34.08
C SER A 354 14.04 -6.03 -32.88
N VAL A 355 12.95 -5.72 -32.18
CA VAL A 355 12.42 -6.53 -31.07
C VAL A 355 11.72 -7.75 -31.65
N ALA A 356 12.47 -8.81 -31.95
CA ALA A 356 11.88 -10.15 -31.99
C ALA A 356 11.90 -10.69 -30.55
N ASP A 357 10.72 -10.82 -29.96
CA ASP A 357 10.37 -10.46 -28.58
C ASP A 357 10.95 -11.29 -27.40
N GLU A 358 11.92 -12.18 -27.58
CA GLU A 358 12.44 -12.99 -26.45
C GLU A 358 13.95 -12.89 -26.22
N GLU A 359 14.71 -12.36 -27.18
CA GLU A 359 16.17 -12.45 -27.13
C GLU A 359 16.80 -11.46 -26.12
N CYS A 360 16.28 -10.23 -26.05
CA CYS A 360 16.79 -9.19 -25.16
C CYS A 360 16.51 -9.52 -23.68
N MET A 361 15.31 -10.03 -23.39
CA MET A 361 14.91 -10.47 -22.05
C MET A 361 15.70 -11.70 -21.59
N THR A 362 15.90 -12.68 -22.47
CA THR A 362 16.63 -13.93 -22.14
C THR A 362 18.09 -13.64 -21.82
N ARG A 363 18.74 -12.75 -22.57
CA ARG A 363 20.14 -12.36 -22.31
C ARG A 363 20.30 -11.51 -21.06
N TYR A 364 19.32 -10.67 -20.68
CA TYR A 364 19.33 -10.00 -19.38
C TYR A 364 19.35 -11.01 -18.22
N LYS A 365 18.50 -12.05 -18.29
CA LYS A 365 18.47 -13.10 -17.26
C LYS A 365 19.84 -13.78 -17.13
N LEU A 366 20.48 -14.11 -18.25
CA LEU A 366 21.83 -14.68 -18.26
C LEU A 366 22.88 -13.73 -17.66
N LEU A 367 22.83 -12.44 -17.98
CA LEU A 367 23.77 -11.44 -17.47
C LEU A 367 23.65 -11.26 -15.95
N VAL A 368 22.41 -11.22 -15.44
CA VAL A 368 22.13 -11.17 -13.99
C VAL A 368 22.66 -12.43 -13.31
N GLU A 369 22.43 -13.60 -13.89
CA GLU A 369 22.91 -14.87 -13.34
C GLU A 369 24.45 -14.94 -13.31
N LEU A 370 25.13 -14.45 -14.36
CA LEU A 370 26.59 -14.37 -14.41
C LEU A 370 27.16 -13.38 -13.38
N ILE A 371 26.52 -12.23 -13.19
CA ILE A 371 26.92 -11.25 -12.17
C ILE A 371 26.73 -11.82 -10.76
N GLN A 372 25.62 -12.52 -10.51
CA GLN A 372 25.37 -13.21 -9.24
C GLN A 372 26.40 -14.31 -9.00
N LYS A 373 26.71 -15.15 -10.00
CA LYS A 373 27.76 -16.17 -9.91
C LYS A 373 29.14 -15.57 -9.65
N LYS A 374 29.50 -14.45 -10.30
CA LYS A 374 30.76 -13.75 -10.01
C LYS A 374 30.82 -13.19 -8.58
N LYS A 375 29.72 -12.61 -8.08
CA LYS A 375 29.65 -12.11 -6.70
C LYS A 375 29.78 -13.25 -5.68
N LEU A 376 29.15 -14.39 -5.92
CA LEU A 376 29.25 -15.59 -5.07
C LEU A 376 30.63 -16.24 -5.12
N ALA A 377 31.36 -16.11 -6.24
CA ALA A 377 32.74 -16.60 -6.34
C ALA A 377 33.78 -15.65 -5.72
N GLN A 378 33.38 -14.40 -5.39
CA GLN A 378 34.24 -13.39 -4.76
C GLN A 378 33.96 -13.23 -3.25
N SER A 379 32.85 -13.77 -2.74
CA SER A 379 32.53 -13.94 -1.31
C SER A 379 32.99 -15.29 -0.83
#